data_AF-A0A225AHU1-F1
#
_entry.id   AF-A0A225AHU1-F1
#
_cell.length_a   1.000
_cell.length_b   1.000
_cell.length_c   1.000
_cell.angle_alpha   90.00
_cell.angle_beta   90.00
_cell.angle_gamma   90.00
#
_symmetry.space_group_name_H-M   'P 1'
#
loop_
_entity.id
_entity.type
_entity.pdbx_description
1 polymer ?
#
loop_
_entity_poly.entity_id
_entity_poly.type
_entity_poly.pdbx_seq_one_letter_code
_entity_poly.pdbx_strand_id
1 'polypeptide(L)'
;MKGIRLIQECIREYGIGTVQKYMNAIQDNAEKVVRDLLRKVHAQFSGLPLEAVDFMDDGSKLVLKININKEDGSATFDFTGTSRETYGNLNAPKAITFSAIIYVLRSLVNQDIPLNQGCLAPIKVILPEGTIISPSHGAATVGGNVETSQRVTDLVLRAFQGTCNNLTFGYGGQLVNGVAEPGFGYYETIAGGAGAGPHWAGQSGVHVHMTNTRITDPESLERRYPCILHEFSIRKNSGGEGLHRGGDGCIRDIEFRREVDVSVLSERRTIPPYGMCGGDAGQVGENIWVRHDEFGSREISLGGKNTCRMKKGDRIIIRSPGGGGYGKKAC
;
A
#
# COMPACT_ATOMS: atom_id res chain seq x y z
N MET A 1 -25.03 -11.93 3.29
CA MET A 1 -26.32 -12.13 4.00
C MET A 1 -26.21 -12.29 5.52
N LYS A 2 -25.13 -12.84 6.09
CA LYS A 2 -24.97 -12.95 7.56
C LYS A 2 -25.00 -11.59 8.30
N GLY A 3 -24.37 -10.55 7.76
CA GLY A 3 -24.33 -9.22 8.40
C GLY A 3 -25.72 -8.58 8.60
N ILE A 4 -26.58 -8.61 7.58
CA ILE A 4 -27.97 -8.12 7.67
C ILE A 4 -28.72 -8.87 8.78
N ARG A 5 -28.58 -10.21 8.81
CA ARG A 5 -29.23 -11.05 9.81
C ARG A 5 -28.77 -10.70 11.23
N LEU A 6 -27.47 -10.53 11.46
CA LEU A 6 -26.92 -10.16 12.77
C LEU A 6 -27.39 -8.77 13.24
N ILE A 7 -27.48 -7.80 12.33
CA ILE A 7 -28.01 -6.47 12.65
C ILE A 7 -29.50 -6.57 13.00
N GLN A 8 -30.27 -7.34 12.24
CA GLN A 8 -31.70 -7.57 12.53
C GLN A 8 -31.91 -8.28 13.88
N GLU A 9 -31.06 -9.26 14.22
CA GLU A 9 -31.06 -9.94 15.52
C GLU A 9 -30.80 -8.93 16.65
N CYS A 10 -29.78 -8.10 16.52
CA CYS A 10 -29.45 -7.05 17.49
C CYS A 10 -30.60 -6.03 17.65
N ILE A 11 -31.24 -5.61 16.55
CA ILE A 11 -32.40 -4.70 16.60
C ILE A 11 -33.60 -5.36 17.28
N ARG A 12 -33.84 -6.66 17.07
CA ARG A 12 -34.93 -7.38 17.74
C ARG A 12 -34.71 -7.50 19.24
N GLU A 13 -33.47 -7.71 19.67
CA GLU A 13 -33.12 -7.90 21.08
C GLU A 13 -33.09 -6.58 21.85
N TYR A 14 -32.48 -5.53 21.29
CA TYR A 14 -32.20 -4.27 22.00
C TYR A 14 -33.07 -3.08 21.56
N GLY A 15 -33.82 -3.21 20.46
CA GLY A 15 -34.61 -2.15 19.86
C GLY A 15 -33.77 -1.19 18.99
N ILE A 16 -34.38 -0.67 17.92
CA ILE A 16 -33.68 0.17 16.93
C ILE A 16 -33.09 1.46 17.53
N GLY A 17 -33.80 2.10 18.47
CA GLY A 17 -33.34 3.34 19.11
C GLY A 17 -32.05 3.13 19.92
N THR A 18 -31.96 2.01 20.65
CA THR A 18 -30.75 1.64 21.41
C THR A 18 -29.58 1.36 20.47
N VAL A 19 -29.82 0.58 19.41
CA VAL A 19 -28.77 0.24 18.42
C VAL A 19 -28.22 1.50 17.75
N GLN A 20 -29.10 2.40 17.27
CA GLN A 20 -28.68 3.67 16.66
C GLN A 20 -27.94 4.58 17.64
N LYS A 21 -28.41 4.66 18.90
CA LYS A 21 -27.70 5.42 19.94
C LYS A 21 -26.27 4.94 20.12
N TYR A 22 -26.04 3.63 20.22
CA TYR A 22 -24.69 3.09 20.35
C TYR A 22 -23.86 3.22 19.07
N MET A 23 -24.46 3.10 17.88
CA MET A 23 -23.77 3.37 16.61
C MET A 23 -23.23 4.81 16.55
N ASN A 24 -24.01 5.79 17.01
CA ASN A 24 -23.58 7.18 17.09
C ASN A 24 -22.52 7.37 18.19
N ALA A 25 -22.74 6.83 19.39
CA ALA A 25 -21.78 6.94 20.49
C ALA A 25 -20.39 6.36 20.13
N ILE A 26 -20.34 5.30 19.33
CA ILE A 26 -19.08 4.72 18.82
C ILE A 26 -18.36 5.71 17.89
N GLN A 27 -19.08 6.44 17.04
CA GLN A 27 -18.52 7.46 16.16
C GLN A 27 -18.06 8.69 16.95
N ASP A 28 -18.88 9.19 17.87
CA ASP A 28 -18.55 10.35 18.73
C ASP A 28 -17.29 10.08 19.57
N ASN A 29 -17.15 8.86 20.09
CA ASN A 29 -15.95 8.46 20.83
C ASN A 29 -14.71 8.46 19.93
N ALA A 30 -14.82 7.93 18.70
CA ALA A 30 -13.71 7.95 17.75
C ALA A 30 -13.30 9.38 17.37
N GLU A 31 -14.26 10.28 17.13
CA GLU A 31 -14.00 11.69 16.89
C GLU A 31 -13.23 12.33 18.04
N LYS A 32 -13.70 12.14 19.28
CA LYS A 32 -13.06 12.71 20.47
C LYS A 32 -11.61 12.24 20.60
N VAL A 33 -11.36 10.96 20.41
CA VAL A 33 -10.01 10.38 20.50
C VAL A 33 -9.08 10.94 19.42
N VAL A 34 -9.58 11.16 18.20
CA VAL A 34 -8.79 11.80 17.13
C VAL A 34 -8.51 13.27 17.45
N ARG A 35 -9.49 14.03 17.97
CA ARG A 35 -9.27 15.42 18.39
C ARG A 35 -8.16 15.53 19.44
N ASP A 36 -8.15 14.63 20.41
CA ASP A 36 -7.12 14.60 21.46
C ASP A 36 -5.74 14.20 20.92
N LEU A 37 -5.67 13.27 19.96
CA LEU A 37 -4.44 12.97 19.24
C LEU A 37 -3.90 14.21 18.52
N LEU A 38 -4.74 14.92 17.76
CA LEU A 38 -4.34 16.09 17.00
C LEU A 38 -3.82 17.21 17.90
N ARG A 39 -4.45 17.46 19.05
CA ARG A 39 -3.94 18.43 20.05
C ARG A 39 -2.54 18.07 20.55
N LYS A 40 -2.26 16.78 20.80
CA LYS A 40 -0.92 16.31 21.20
C LYS A 40 0.10 16.54 20.10
N VAL A 41 -0.25 16.21 18.85
CA VAL A 41 0.62 16.47 17.69
C VAL A 41 0.90 17.96 17.54
N HIS A 42 -0.14 18.82 17.62
CA HIS A 42 0.05 20.27 17.58
C HIS A 42 1.03 20.75 18.66
N ALA A 43 0.91 20.27 19.90
CA ALA A 43 1.84 20.63 20.97
C ALA A 43 3.27 20.14 20.70
N GLN A 44 3.43 18.90 20.22
CA GLN A 44 4.73 18.31 19.90
C GLN A 44 5.48 19.10 18.81
N PHE A 45 4.76 19.64 17.82
CA PHE A 45 5.33 20.42 16.73
C PHE A 45 5.20 21.93 16.94
N SER A 46 4.96 22.38 18.18
CA SER A 46 4.88 23.81 18.54
C SER A 46 3.88 24.62 17.70
N GLY A 47 2.81 23.97 17.23
CA GLY A 47 1.76 24.56 16.40
C GLY A 47 2.16 24.88 14.97
N LEU A 48 3.34 24.45 14.52
CA LEU A 48 3.75 24.61 13.13
C LEU A 48 2.99 23.64 12.22
N PRO A 49 2.63 24.05 10.99
CA PRO A 49 2.08 23.14 9.99
C PRO A 49 3.03 21.98 9.70
N LEU A 50 2.46 20.80 9.48
CA LEU A 50 3.22 19.64 9.03
C LEU A 50 3.18 19.58 7.50
N GLU A 51 4.32 19.35 6.87
CA GLU A 51 4.44 19.28 5.42
C GLU A 51 5.21 18.02 4.99
N ALA A 52 4.70 17.36 3.95
CA ALA A 52 5.30 16.18 3.36
C ALA A 52 5.12 16.21 1.83
N VAL A 53 6.13 15.73 1.12
CA VAL A 53 6.10 15.48 -0.32
C VAL A 53 6.71 14.11 -0.56
N ASP A 54 6.04 13.29 -1.35
CA ASP A 54 6.57 12.02 -1.86
C ASP A 54 6.22 11.90 -3.35
N PHE A 55 6.85 10.95 -4.03
CA PHE A 55 6.76 10.76 -5.47
C PHE A 55 6.48 9.30 -5.79
N MET A 56 5.63 9.08 -6.77
CA MET A 56 5.50 7.80 -7.46
C MET A 56 6.75 7.57 -8.34
N ASP A 57 7.04 6.32 -8.70
CA ASP A 57 8.19 5.98 -9.55
C ASP A 57 8.14 6.61 -10.96
N ASP A 58 6.95 7.05 -11.42
CA ASP A 58 6.76 7.77 -12.69
C ASP A 58 6.99 9.29 -12.57
N GLY A 59 7.35 9.78 -11.38
CA GLY A 59 7.58 11.19 -11.08
C GLY A 59 6.32 11.96 -10.65
N SER A 60 5.15 11.31 -10.61
CA SER A 60 3.93 11.93 -10.08
C SER A 60 4.12 12.31 -8.61
N LYS A 61 3.87 13.57 -8.28
CA LYS A 61 4.09 14.15 -6.95
C LYS A 61 2.83 14.06 -6.11
N LEU A 62 2.95 13.65 -4.86
CA LEU A 62 1.93 13.79 -3.83
C LEU A 62 2.39 14.83 -2.81
N VAL A 63 1.50 15.76 -2.47
CA VAL A 63 1.77 16.84 -1.50
C VAL A 63 0.77 16.74 -0.38
N LEU A 64 1.22 16.93 0.85
CA LEU A 64 0.35 17.00 2.02
C LEU A 64 0.82 18.12 2.95
N LYS A 65 -0.10 19.02 3.28
CA LYS A 65 0.04 20.01 4.33
C LYS A 65 -1.06 19.81 5.38
N ILE A 66 -0.69 19.68 6.64
CA ILE A 66 -1.61 19.50 7.76
C ILE A 66 -1.56 20.74 8.64
N ASN A 67 -2.71 21.40 8.80
CA ASN A 67 -2.90 22.48 9.77
C ASN A 67 -3.85 21.98 10.87
N ILE A 68 -3.42 22.06 12.13
CA ILE A 68 -4.21 21.58 13.28
C ILE A 68 -4.70 22.79 14.07
N ASN A 69 -5.99 22.80 14.42
CA ASN A 69 -6.55 23.78 15.34
C ASN A 69 -6.42 23.25 16.78
N LYS A 70 -5.68 24.01 17.60
CA LYS A 70 -5.44 23.66 19.01
C LYS A 70 -6.72 23.61 19.86
N GLU A 71 -7.65 24.53 19.63
CA GLU A 71 -8.79 24.75 20.53
C GLU A 71 -9.81 23.61 20.42
N ASP A 72 -10.29 23.34 19.20
CA ASP A 72 -11.29 22.30 18.96
C ASP A 72 -10.69 20.94 18.59
N GLY A 73 -9.39 20.86 18.30
CA GLY A 73 -8.73 19.62 17.88
C GLY A 73 -9.10 19.18 16.46
N SER A 74 -9.60 20.08 15.61
CA SER A 74 -9.83 19.81 14.19
C SER A 74 -8.54 19.94 13.38
N ALA A 75 -8.49 19.36 12.19
CA ALA A 75 -7.36 19.51 11.29
C ALA A 75 -7.79 19.64 9.82
N THR A 76 -7.04 20.41 9.05
CA THR A 76 -7.15 20.48 7.59
C THR A 76 -6.00 19.72 6.95
N PHE A 77 -6.32 18.71 6.16
CA PHE A 77 -5.38 17.94 5.34
C PHE A 77 -5.50 18.47 3.91
N ASP A 78 -4.50 19.23 3.48
CA ASP A 78 -4.48 19.91 2.20
C ASP A 78 -3.52 19.23 1.23
N PHE A 79 -4.06 18.70 0.13
CA PHE A 79 -3.31 18.03 -0.92
C PHE A 79 -3.05 18.93 -2.15
N THR A 80 -3.25 20.24 -2.03
CA THR A 80 -2.94 21.22 -3.08
C THR A 80 -1.48 21.10 -3.53
N GLY A 81 -1.28 21.04 -4.86
CA GLY A 81 0.03 20.84 -5.48
C GLY A 81 0.35 19.38 -5.83
N THR A 82 -0.53 18.43 -5.49
CA THR A 82 -0.50 17.05 -5.99
C THR A 82 -0.65 17.01 -7.52
N SER A 83 0.07 16.08 -8.16
CA SER A 83 0.07 15.90 -9.62
C SER A 83 -1.33 15.64 -10.17
N ARG A 84 -1.51 16.00 -11.45
CA ARG A 84 -2.71 15.70 -12.23
C ARG A 84 -2.96 14.20 -12.32
N GLU A 85 -4.20 13.83 -12.63
CA GLU A 85 -4.50 12.46 -13.01
C GLU A 85 -3.56 11.97 -14.12
N THR A 86 -3.21 10.70 -14.05
CA THR A 86 -2.29 10.03 -14.97
C THR A 86 -3.06 9.30 -16.05
N TYR A 87 -2.46 9.15 -17.24
CA TYR A 87 -3.00 8.29 -18.28
C TYR A 87 -3.04 6.81 -17.86
N GLY A 88 -2.16 6.41 -16.94
CA GLY A 88 -2.11 5.08 -16.37
C GLY A 88 -3.24 4.77 -15.39
N ASN A 89 -3.10 3.68 -14.65
CA ASN A 89 -4.12 3.21 -13.72
C ASN A 89 -3.85 3.54 -12.24
N LEU A 90 -2.87 4.39 -11.95
CA LEU A 90 -2.49 4.80 -10.59
C LEU A 90 -3.45 5.82 -9.97
N ASN A 91 -4.51 6.20 -10.68
CA ASN A 91 -5.45 7.18 -10.17
C ASN A 91 -6.28 6.59 -9.02
N ALA A 92 -6.32 7.28 -7.89
CA ALA A 92 -7.05 6.88 -6.70
C ALA A 92 -8.30 7.74 -6.53
N PRO A 93 -9.52 7.18 -6.64
CA PRO A 93 -10.74 7.85 -6.23
C PRO A 93 -10.64 8.44 -4.82
N LYS A 94 -11.33 9.57 -4.58
CA LYS A 94 -11.31 10.28 -3.29
C LYS A 94 -11.49 9.37 -2.07
N ALA A 95 -12.38 8.38 -2.18
CA ALA A 95 -12.67 7.43 -1.12
C ALA A 95 -11.41 6.69 -0.62
N ILE A 96 -10.46 6.38 -1.51
CA ILE A 96 -9.20 5.72 -1.17
C ILE A 96 -8.34 6.63 -0.30
N THR A 97 -8.23 7.90 -0.66
CA THR A 97 -7.49 8.90 0.13
C THR A 97 -8.09 9.05 1.52
N PHE A 98 -9.42 9.10 1.62
CA PHE A 98 -10.11 9.11 2.92
C PHE A 98 -9.82 7.85 3.74
N SER A 99 -9.85 6.66 3.11
CA SER A 99 -9.53 5.39 3.79
C SER A 99 -8.09 5.35 4.30
N ALA A 100 -7.12 5.84 3.51
CA ALA A 100 -5.72 5.94 3.93
C ALA A 100 -5.57 6.86 5.15
N ILE A 101 -6.22 8.03 5.15
CA ILE A 101 -6.21 8.95 6.30
C ILE A 101 -6.83 8.30 7.54
N ILE A 102 -7.99 7.64 7.40
CA ILE A 102 -8.64 6.91 8.51
C ILE A 102 -7.70 5.86 9.11
N TYR A 103 -7.08 5.05 8.25
CA TYR A 103 -6.14 4.02 8.65
C TYR A 103 -4.98 4.60 9.46
N VAL A 104 -4.37 5.68 8.96
CA VAL A 104 -3.24 6.33 9.62
C VAL A 104 -3.65 6.91 10.97
N LEU A 105 -4.73 7.69 11.03
CA LEU A 105 -5.22 8.25 12.28
C LEU A 105 -5.49 7.15 13.30
N ARG A 106 -6.12 6.04 12.89
CA ARG A 106 -6.36 4.89 13.77
C ARG A 106 -5.07 4.25 14.24
N SER A 107 -4.06 4.13 13.39
CA SER A 107 -2.76 3.52 13.72
C SER A 107 -1.95 4.35 14.73
N LEU A 108 -2.13 5.68 14.70
CA LEU A 108 -1.48 6.61 15.64
C LEU A 108 -2.21 6.70 16.99
N VAL A 109 -3.50 6.34 17.01
CA VAL A 109 -4.29 6.26 18.25
C VAL A 109 -3.88 5.02 19.05
N ASN A 110 -3.19 5.24 20.17
CA ASN A 110 -2.85 4.19 21.14
C ASN A 110 -4.02 3.89 22.12
N GLN A 111 -5.21 3.69 21.57
CA GLN A 111 -6.42 3.28 22.29
C GLN A 111 -7.18 2.26 21.46
N ASP A 112 -7.92 1.38 22.13
CA ASP A 112 -8.78 0.41 21.45
C ASP A 112 -10.11 1.06 21.04
N ILE A 113 -10.10 1.71 19.88
CA ILE A 113 -11.31 2.24 19.24
C ILE A 113 -11.59 1.48 17.92
N PRO A 114 -12.86 1.26 17.55
CA PRO A 114 -13.17 0.65 16.26
C PRO A 114 -12.88 1.61 15.10
N LEU A 115 -12.48 1.06 13.95
CA LEU A 115 -12.31 1.82 12.71
C LEU A 115 -13.67 2.27 12.17
N ASN A 116 -13.94 3.57 12.14
CA ASN A 116 -15.21 4.12 11.65
C ASN A 116 -15.08 5.58 11.19
N GLN A 117 -16.17 6.12 10.62
CA GLN A 117 -16.23 7.48 10.04
C GLN A 117 -15.99 8.60 11.06
N GLY A 118 -16.24 8.36 12.36
CA GLY A 118 -15.96 9.32 13.43
C GLY A 118 -14.49 9.76 13.47
N CYS A 119 -13.55 8.91 13.02
CA CYS A 119 -12.14 9.30 12.89
C CYS A 119 -11.90 10.45 11.89
N LEU A 120 -12.80 10.65 10.92
CA LEU A 120 -12.72 11.76 9.95
C LEU A 120 -13.61 12.95 10.29
N ALA A 121 -14.54 12.82 11.24
CA ALA A 121 -15.40 13.93 11.64
C ALA A 121 -14.65 15.24 11.97
N PRO A 122 -13.47 15.23 12.63
CA PRO A 122 -12.71 16.44 12.90
C PRO A 122 -11.77 16.86 11.75
N ILE A 123 -11.78 16.15 10.61
CA ILE A 123 -10.81 16.31 9.53
C ILE A 123 -11.47 16.93 8.30
N LYS A 124 -11.03 18.12 7.92
CA LYS A 124 -11.33 18.71 6.62
C LYS A 124 -10.27 18.27 5.61
N VAL A 125 -10.66 17.57 4.55
CA VAL A 125 -9.74 17.14 3.49
C VAL A 125 -9.95 18.01 2.25
N ILE A 126 -8.88 18.65 1.77
CA ILE A 126 -8.87 19.42 0.52
C ILE A 126 -8.20 18.56 -0.55
N LEU A 127 -9.01 18.11 -1.51
CA LEU A 127 -8.57 17.32 -2.67
C LEU A 127 -8.89 18.11 -3.95
N PRO A 128 -7.88 18.70 -4.62
CA PRO A 128 -8.12 19.37 -5.90
C PRO A 128 -8.61 18.38 -6.95
N GLU A 129 -9.66 18.73 -7.68
CA GLU A 129 -10.21 17.90 -8.76
C GLU A 129 -9.21 17.70 -9.91
N GLY A 130 -9.31 16.57 -10.61
CA GLY A 130 -8.43 16.24 -11.73
C GLY A 130 -6.99 15.89 -11.33
N THR A 131 -6.78 15.51 -10.06
CA THR A 131 -5.48 15.05 -9.54
C THR A 131 -5.43 13.52 -9.47
N ILE A 132 -4.24 12.96 -9.31
CA ILE A 132 -4.06 11.50 -9.16
C ILE A 132 -4.81 10.92 -7.96
N ILE A 133 -5.20 11.72 -6.97
CA ILE A 133 -5.97 11.32 -5.78
C ILE A 133 -7.42 11.82 -5.77
N SER A 134 -7.83 12.49 -6.84
CA SER A 134 -9.19 12.95 -7.09
C SER A 134 -9.44 13.03 -8.61
N PRO A 135 -9.34 11.88 -9.31
CA PRO A 135 -9.40 11.86 -10.76
C PRO A 135 -10.82 12.05 -11.29
N SER A 136 -10.91 12.32 -12.58
CA SER A 136 -12.15 12.31 -13.33
C SER A 136 -12.78 10.91 -13.38
N HIS A 137 -14.08 10.84 -13.66
CA HIS A 137 -14.84 9.58 -13.64
C HIS A 137 -14.36 8.55 -14.67
N GLY A 138 -13.74 9.00 -15.78
CA GLY A 138 -13.24 8.13 -16.84
C GLY A 138 -11.82 7.60 -16.62
N ALA A 139 -11.13 8.03 -15.55
CA ALA A 139 -9.75 7.62 -15.30
C ALA A 139 -9.67 6.13 -14.90
N ALA A 140 -8.60 5.46 -15.29
CA ALA A 140 -8.30 4.10 -14.83
C ALA A 140 -7.78 4.13 -13.39
N THR A 141 -8.28 3.23 -12.53
CA THR A 141 -8.08 3.32 -11.06
C THR A 141 -7.55 2.06 -10.37
N VAL A 142 -7.26 1.00 -11.13
CA VAL A 142 -6.86 -0.30 -10.57
C VAL A 142 -5.65 -0.17 -9.62
N GLY A 143 -4.61 0.54 -10.04
CA GLY A 143 -3.41 0.76 -9.24
C GLY A 143 -3.57 1.81 -8.13
N GLY A 144 -4.62 2.64 -8.19
CA GLY A 144 -4.94 3.61 -7.15
C GLY A 144 -5.23 2.96 -5.80
N ASN A 145 -5.92 1.82 -5.80
CA ASN A 145 -6.28 1.08 -4.58
C ASN A 145 -5.08 0.46 -3.86
N VAL A 146 -3.99 0.20 -4.57
CA VAL A 146 -2.83 -0.54 -4.05
C VAL A 146 -1.60 0.33 -3.91
N GLU A 147 -1.11 0.95 -4.98
CA GLU A 147 0.16 1.65 -4.97
C GLU A 147 -0.01 3.11 -4.53
N THR A 148 -1.02 3.81 -5.04
CA THR A 148 -1.26 5.22 -4.67
C THR A 148 -1.81 5.34 -3.25
N SER A 149 -2.70 4.44 -2.83
CA SER A 149 -3.17 4.35 -1.44
C SER A 149 -2.02 4.08 -0.46
N GLN A 150 -1.09 3.19 -0.82
CA GLN A 150 0.12 2.91 -0.06
C GLN A 150 0.97 4.16 0.02
N ARG A 151 1.15 4.87 -1.09
CA ARG A 151 1.94 6.10 -1.12
C ARG A 151 1.32 7.24 -0.32
N VAL A 152 0.00 7.41 -0.36
CA VAL A 152 -0.71 8.36 0.49
C VAL A 152 -0.53 7.98 1.97
N THR A 153 -0.60 6.69 2.30
CA THR A 153 -0.35 6.20 3.65
C THR A 153 1.07 6.52 4.12
N ASP A 154 2.09 6.21 3.30
CA ASP A 154 3.49 6.55 3.54
C ASP A 154 3.68 8.07 3.72
N LEU A 155 2.99 8.90 2.94
CA LEU A 155 3.08 10.36 3.00
C LEU A 155 2.53 10.91 4.32
N VAL A 156 1.38 10.40 4.78
CA VAL A 156 0.78 10.82 6.05
C VAL A 156 1.59 10.30 7.24
N LEU A 157 2.14 9.10 7.13
CA LEU A 157 2.92 8.46 8.20
C LEU A 157 4.36 8.97 8.28
N ARG A 158 4.96 9.31 7.15
CA ARG A 158 6.35 9.73 6.90
C ARG A 158 7.47 8.99 7.65
N ALA A 159 7.17 7.92 8.37
CA ALA A 159 8.08 7.03 9.07
C ALA A 159 7.88 5.56 8.66
N PHE A 160 6.76 5.23 8.04
CA PHE A 160 6.45 3.88 7.59
C PHE A 160 6.44 3.82 6.06
N GLN A 161 6.96 2.73 5.51
CA GLN A 161 7.31 2.59 4.08
C GLN A 161 6.94 1.22 3.56
N GLY A 162 6.55 1.16 2.27
CA GLY A 162 6.33 -0.09 1.55
C GLY A 162 5.80 0.09 0.13
N THR A 163 5.46 -1.02 -0.51
CA THR A 163 4.72 -1.13 -1.78
C THR A 163 3.95 -2.44 -1.75
N CYS A 164 2.82 -2.52 -2.47
CA CYS A 164 2.01 -3.73 -2.45
C CYS A 164 2.60 -4.89 -3.27
N ASN A 165 3.65 -4.64 -4.06
CA ASN A 165 4.35 -5.60 -4.94
C ASN A 165 3.38 -6.60 -5.59
N ASN A 166 2.48 -6.09 -6.41
CA ASN A 166 1.43 -6.88 -7.04
C ASN A 166 1.99 -7.65 -8.23
N LEU A 167 1.86 -8.98 -8.17
CA LEU A 167 2.15 -9.88 -9.27
C LEU A 167 0.84 -10.57 -9.67
N THR A 168 0.48 -10.43 -10.95
CA THR A 168 -0.61 -11.19 -11.54
C THR A 168 -0.12 -11.97 -12.73
N PHE A 169 -0.65 -13.18 -12.91
CA PHE A 169 -0.44 -13.94 -14.13
C PHE A 169 -1.64 -14.82 -14.44
N GLY A 170 -1.83 -15.12 -15.72
CA GLY A 170 -2.96 -15.92 -16.15
C GLY A 170 -3.00 -16.10 -17.65
N TYR A 171 -4.03 -16.80 -18.11
CA TYR A 171 -4.39 -16.88 -19.52
C TYR A 171 -5.90 -17.09 -19.65
N GLY A 172 -6.45 -16.82 -20.83
CA GLY A 172 -7.89 -16.97 -21.09
C GLY A 172 -8.72 -15.89 -20.39
N GLY A 173 -10.03 -16.13 -20.25
CA GLY A 173 -10.98 -15.15 -19.68
C GLY A 173 -11.35 -14.00 -20.62
N GLN A 174 -10.75 -13.94 -21.80
CA GLN A 174 -11.18 -13.06 -22.88
C GLN A 174 -12.43 -13.62 -23.55
N LEU A 175 -13.35 -12.73 -23.93
CA LEU A 175 -14.52 -13.08 -24.73
C LEU A 175 -14.09 -13.18 -26.19
N VAL A 176 -14.03 -14.41 -26.72
CA VAL A 176 -13.86 -14.64 -28.16
C VAL A 176 -15.24 -14.99 -28.70
N ASN A 177 -15.77 -14.14 -29.59
CA ASN A 177 -17.12 -14.28 -30.16
C ASN A 177 -18.23 -14.41 -29.10
N GLY A 178 -18.08 -13.69 -27.98
CA GLY A 178 -19.05 -13.72 -26.87
C GLY A 178 -18.96 -14.93 -25.94
N VAL A 179 -18.02 -15.84 -26.15
CA VAL A 179 -17.75 -16.98 -25.26
C VAL A 179 -16.43 -16.75 -24.54
N ALA A 180 -16.43 -16.91 -23.22
CA ALA A 180 -15.22 -16.79 -22.42
C ALA A 180 -14.34 -18.03 -22.65
N GLU A 181 -13.11 -17.82 -23.11
CA GLU A 181 -12.15 -18.92 -23.19
C GLU A 181 -11.79 -19.41 -21.78
N PRO A 182 -11.78 -20.74 -21.55
CA PRO A 182 -11.41 -21.29 -20.26
C PRO A 182 -9.96 -20.96 -19.93
N GLY A 183 -9.74 -20.53 -18.69
CA GLY A 183 -8.45 -20.00 -18.25
C GLY A 183 -8.38 -19.87 -16.74
N PHE A 184 -7.35 -19.16 -16.27
CA PHE A 184 -7.22 -18.81 -14.86
C PHE A 184 -6.58 -17.43 -14.71
N GLY A 185 -6.87 -16.79 -13.59
CA GLY A 185 -6.13 -15.64 -13.09
C GLY A 185 -5.53 -15.97 -11.72
N TYR A 186 -4.27 -15.61 -11.54
CA TYR A 186 -3.60 -15.59 -10.25
C TYR A 186 -3.26 -14.15 -9.88
N TYR A 187 -3.40 -13.84 -8.60
CA TYR A 187 -3.03 -12.55 -8.04
C TYR A 187 -2.38 -12.77 -6.67
N GLU A 188 -1.18 -12.22 -6.53
CA GLU A 188 -0.43 -12.21 -5.28
C GLU A 188 0.15 -10.83 -5.00
N THR A 189 0.07 -10.44 -3.74
CA THR A 189 0.85 -9.34 -3.15
C THR A 189 2.09 -9.95 -2.50
N ILE A 190 3.29 -9.48 -2.85
CA ILE A 190 4.53 -10.03 -2.30
C ILE A 190 5.03 -9.14 -1.15
N ALA A 191 5.41 -9.77 -0.04
CA ALA A 191 5.89 -9.07 1.15
C ALA A 191 7.20 -8.30 0.89
N GLY A 192 7.49 -7.29 1.71
CA GLY A 192 8.67 -6.44 1.60
C GLY A 192 9.31 -6.14 2.96
N GLY A 193 10.29 -5.25 2.97
CA GLY A 193 10.88 -4.74 4.20
C GLY A 193 10.07 -3.60 4.78
N ALA A 194 9.75 -3.66 6.07
CA ALA A 194 9.11 -2.55 6.78
C ALA A 194 10.13 -1.47 7.18
N GLY A 195 9.71 -0.20 7.19
CA GLY A 195 10.54 0.90 7.69
C GLY A 195 10.84 0.80 9.19
N ALA A 196 12.04 1.23 9.60
CA ALA A 196 12.43 1.36 11.00
C ALA A 196 11.90 2.68 11.60
N GLY A 197 11.81 2.75 12.93
CA GLY A 197 11.35 3.93 13.65
C GLY A 197 12.20 4.28 14.86
N PRO A 198 11.79 5.27 15.66
CA PRO A 198 12.58 5.78 16.79
C PRO A 198 12.88 4.75 17.89
N HIS A 199 12.13 3.65 17.95
CA HIS A 199 12.26 2.65 19.01
C HIS A 199 12.23 1.20 18.50
N TRP A 200 12.27 0.99 17.18
CA TRP A 200 12.15 -0.34 16.59
C TRP A 200 12.94 -0.46 15.28
N ALA A 201 13.48 -1.65 15.04
CA ALA A 201 13.97 -2.06 13.73
C ALA A 201 12.80 -2.45 12.81
N GLY A 202 12.99 -2.29 11.51
CA GLY A 202 12.03 -2.72 10.51
C GLY A 202 11.96 -4.25 10.43
N GLN A 203 10.75 -4.77 10.34
CA GLN A 203 10.51 -6.20 10.17
C GLN A 203 10.76 -6.62 8.72
N SER A 204 11.49 -7.71 8.52
CA SER A 204 11.78 -8.26 7.19
C SER A 204 10.65 -9.15 6.67
N GLY A 205 10.40 -9.10 5.36
CA GLY A 205 9.48 -9.99 4.65
C GLY A 205 8.05 -9.98 5.17
N VAL A 206 7.52 -8.79 5.45
CA VAL A 206 6.13 -8.62 5.90
C VAL A 206 5.32 -7.76 4.95
N HIS A 207 4.02 -8.04 4.93
CA HIS A 207 3.03 -7.18 4.31
C HIS A 207 2.77 -5.98 5.21
N VAL A 208 2.89 -4.78 4.65
CA VAL A 208 2.78 -3.51 5.38
C VAL A 208 1.61 -2.70 4.84
N HIS A 209 0.84 -2.11 5.75
CA HIS A 209 -0.24 -1.17 5.46
C HIS A 209 -1.32 -1.70 4.50
N MET A 210 -1.26 -1.30 3.23
CA MET A 210 -2.32 -1.58 2.25
C MET A 210 -2.30 -3.03 1.75
N THR A 211 -1.21 -3.76 2.01
CA THR A 211 -1.19 -5.23 1.90
C THR A 211 -1.63 -5.85 3.21
N ASN A 212 -2.91 -6.15 3.38
CA ASN A 212 -3.43 -6.91 4.52
C ASN A 212 -3.76 -8.35 4.10
N THR A 213 -2.76 -9.02 3.53
CA THR A 213 -2.88 -10.36 2.92
C THR A 213 -1.93 -11.33 3.62
N ARG A 214 -2.25 -12.63 3.53
CA ARG A 214 -1.31 -13.70 3.91
C ARG A 214 -0.57 -14.15 2.66
N ILE A 215 0.63 -14.69 2.86
CA ILE A 215 1.39 -15.34 1.78
C ILE A 215 0.59 -16.50 1.17
N THR A 216 0.79 -16.75 -0.13
CA THR A 216 0.31 -17.99 -0.75
C THR A 216 1.26 -19.13 -0.40
N ASP A 217 0.75 -20.20 0.19
CA ASP A 217 1.54 -21.40 0.47
C ASP A 217 2.18 -21.93 -0.83
N PRO A 218 3.50 -22.16 -0.86
CA PRO A 218 4.21 -22.67 -2.04
C PRO A 218 3.56 -23.90 -2.67
N GLU A 219 3.22 -24.90 -1.86
CA GLU A 219 2.59 -26.14 -2.33
C GLU A 219 1.21 -25.89 -2.94
N SER A 220 0.45 -24.94 -2.37
CA SER A 220 -0.86 -24.57 -2.92
C SER A 220 -0.73 -23.83 -4.26
N LEU A 221 0.30 -22.99 -4.40
CA LEU A 221 0.63 -22.30 -5.65
C LEU A 221 0.95 -23.31 -6.74
N GLU A 222 1.94 -24.18 -6.52
CA GLU A 222 2.39 -25.17 -7.53
C GLU A 222 1.33 -26.21 -7.86
N ARG A 223 0.48 -26.58 -6.89
CA ARG A 223 -0.62 -27.54 -7.14
C ARG A 223 -1.72 -26.95 -8.00
N ARG A 224 -2.02 -25.66 -7.85
CA ARG A 224 -3.15 -25.00 -8.53
C ARG A 224 -2.77 -24.37 -9.86
N TYR A 225 -1.51 -23.95 -9.99
CA TYR A 225 -1.05 -23.17 -11.13
C TYR A 225 0.12 -23.87 -11.83
N PRO A 226 0.23 -23.74 -13.17
CA PRO A 226 1.28 -24.36 -13.95
C PRO A 226 2.59 -23.56 -13.81
N CYS A 227 3.16 -23.55 -12.62
CA CYS A 227 4.41 -22.89 -12.30
C CYS A 227 5.23 -23.71 -11.27
N ILE A 228 6.51 -23.38 -11.14
CA ILE A 228 7.42 -23.91 -10.11
C ILE A 228 7.99 -22.70 -9.37
N LEU A 229 7.97 -22.75 -8.04
CA LEU A 229 8.57 -21.73 -7.19
C LEU A 229 9.98 -22.17 -6.80
N HIS A 230 11.00 -21.59 -7.47
CA HIS A 230 12.41 -21.91 -7.20
C HIS A 230 12.91 -21.30 -5.90
N GLU A 231 12.48 -20.07 -5.60
CA GLU A 231 12.90 -19.36 -4.40
C GLU A 231 11.77 -18.54 -3.80
N PHE A 232 11.60 -18.67 -2.48
CA PHE A 232 10.92 -17.68 -1.66
C PHE A 232 11.69 -17.45 -0.37
N SER A 233 12.46 -16.37 -0.32
CA SER A 233 13.42 -16.11 0.74
C SER A 233 13.46 -14.63 1.14
N ILE A 234 14.15 -14.32 2.24
CA ILE A 234 14.46 -12.93 2.61
C ILE A 234 15.62 -12.43 1.74
N ARG A 235 15.43 -11.26 1.11
CA ARG A 235 16.44 -10.53 0.35
C ARG A 235 17.42 -9.84 1.31
N LYS A 236 18.37 -10.60 1.83
CA LYS A 236 19.30 -10.15 2.86
C LYS A 236 20.01 -8.84 2.46
N ASN A 237 20.15 -7.94 3.43
CA ASN A 237 20.87 -6.66 3.29
C ASN A 237 20.24 -5.68 2.30
N SER A 238 18.93 -5.78 2.10
CA SER A 238 18.17 -4.81 1.32
C SER A 238 17.58 -3.68 2.17
N GLY A 239 17.44 -3.87 3.48
CA GLY A 239 17.01 -2.83 4.41
C GLY A 239 18.08 -1.74 4.59
N GLY A 240 17.63 -0.49 4.77
CA GLY A 240 18.49 0.66 5.02
C GLY A 240 19.14 0.60 6.40
N GLU A 241 20.39 1.03 6.47
CA GLU A 241 21.16 1.08 7.71
C GLU A 241 20.76 2.28 8.59
N GLY A 242 21.07 2.22 9.88
CA GLY A 242 20.76 3.29 10.83
C GLY A 242 21.02 2.86 12.26
N LEU A 243 20.63 3.68 13.23
CA LEU A 243 20.54 3.25 14.64
C LEU A 243 19.58 2.05 14.75
N HIS A 244 18.45 2.12 14.05
CA HIS A 244 17.57 0.99 13.83
C HIS A 244 17.51 0.69 12.33
N ARG A 245 17.86 -0.54 11.97
CA ARG A 245 17.92 -1.00 10.58
C ARG A 245 16.51 -1.24 10.05
N GLY A 246 16.27 -0.89 8.79
CA GLY A 246 15.05 -1.24 8.05
C GLY A 246 14.95 -2.73 7.75
N GLY A 247 13.74 -3.23 7.54
CA GLY A 247 13.51 -4.63 7.21
C GLY A 247 14.06 -4.99 5.84
N ASP A 248 14.50 -6.23 5.67
CA ASP A 248 14.86 -6.77 4.37
C ASP A 248 13.60 -7.16 3.58
N GLY A 249 13.64 -6.98 2.26
CA GLY A 249 12.61 -7.46 1.34
C GLY A 249 12.61 -8.99 1.17
N CYS A 250 11.96 -9.45 0.12
CA CYS A 250 11.83 -10.85 -0.27
C CYS A 250 12.32 -11.08 -1.70
N ILE A 251 12.74 -12.31 -1.98
CA ILE A 251 12.95 -12.82 -3.32
C ILE A 251 11.83 -13.81 -3.60
N ARG A 252 11.15 -13.68 -4.74
CA ARG A 252 10.12 -14.60 -5.23
C ARG A 252 10.46 -14.96 -6.68
N ASP A 253 10.79 -16.21 -6.93
CA ASP A 253 11.28 -16.68 -8.23
C ASP A 253 10.40 -17.81 -8.76
N ILE A 254 9.67 -17.52 -9.83
CA ILE A 254 8.62 -18.39 -10.36
C ILE A 254 8.94 -18.71 -11.81
N GLU A 255 9.09 -20.00 -12.12
CA GLU A 255 9.15 -20.52 -13.50
C GLU A 255 7.77 -20.90 -13.99
N PHE A 256 7.41 -20.49 -15.20
CA PHE A 256 6.15 -20.85 -15.82
C PHE A 256 6.26 -22.14 -16.63
N ARG A 257 5.31 -23.05 -16.44
CA ARG A 257 5.25 -24.33 -17.17
C ARG A 257 4.39 -24.28 -18.44
N ARG A 258 3.88 -23.10 -18.78
CA ARG A 258 3.11 -22.82 -19.99
C ARG A 258 3.22 -21.33 -20.33
N GLU A 259 2.72 -20.96 -21.50
CA GLU A 259 2.53 -19.55 -21.85
C GLU A 259 1.46 -18.90 -20.95
N VAL A 260 1.79 -17.73 -20.41
CA VAL A 260 0.93 -16.88 -19.58
C VAL A 260 1.19 -15.40 -19.86
N ASP A 261 0.17 -14.57 -19.68
CA ASP A 261 0.34 -13.13 -19.58
C ASP A 261 0.68 -12.80 -18.12
N VAL A 262 1.82 -12.14 -17.90
CA VAL A 262 2.34 -11.74 -16.59
C VAL A 262 2.30 -10.22 -16.50
N SER A 263 1.69 -9.70 -15.43
CA SER A 263 1.69 -8.27 -15.16
C SER A 263 2.24 -7.98 -13.78
N VAL A 264 3.08 -6.95 -13.71
CA VAL A 264 3.63 -6.44 -12.47
C VAL A 264 3.12 -5.02 -12.27
N LEU A 265 2.67 -4.74 -11.06
CA LEU A 265 2.27 -3.41 -10.60
C LEU A 265 2.92 -3.17 -9.25
N SER A 266 4.01 -2.40 -9.26
CA SER A 266 4.83 -2.16 -8.09
C SER A 266 5.44 -0.76 -8.10
N GLU A 267 5.77 -0.31 -6.90
CA GLU A 267 6.48 0.94 -6.62
C GLU A 267 7.84 0.66 -5.98
N ARG A 268 8.61 1.72 -5.70
CA ARG A 268 9.96 1.66 -5.12
C ARG A 268 10.93 0.85 -5.98
N ARG A 269 10.80 0.97 -7.31
CA ARG A 269 11.71 0.42 -8.33
C ARG A 269 12.64 1.48 -8.90
N THR A 270 12.23 2.75 -8.83
CA THR A 270 13.05 3.90 -9.23
C THR A 270 13.44 4.74 -8.01
N ILE A 271 12.46 5.03 -7.15
CA ILE A 271 12.66 5.88 -5.96
C ILE A 271 12.82 4.99 -4.74
N PRO A 272 13.96 5.02 -4.03
CA PRO A 272 14.19 4.15 -2.90
C PRO A 272 13.26 4.49 -1.72
N PRO A 273 12.93 3.51 -0.87
CA PRO A 273 12.36 3.75 0.46
C PRO A 273 13.33 4.62 1.27
N TYR A 274 12.90 5.81 1.70
CA TYR A 274 13.79 6.83 2.27
C TYR A 274 14.31 6.44 3.67
N GLY A 275 15.43 6.99 4.12
CA GLY A 275 15.80 6.88 5.54
C GLY A 275 15.16 7.99 6.37
N MET A 276 15.06 7.81 7.69
CA MET A 276 14.52 8.82 8.62
C MET A 276 15.55 9.22 9.68
N CYS A 277 15.54 10.50 10.07
CA CYS A 277 16.41 11.04 11.13
C CYS A 277 17.91 10.70 10.96
N GLY A 278 18.39 10.64 9.71
CA GLY A 278 19.78 10.31 9.38
C GLY A 278 20.07 8.82 9.19
N GLY A 279 19.05 7.96 9.17
CA GLY A 279 19.17 6.59 8.65
C GLY A 279 19.27 6.60 7.11
N ASP A 280 19.77 5.50 6.57
CA ASP A 280 19.96 5.29 5.14
C ASP A 280 18.69 4.75 4.46
N ALA A 281 18.60 4.96 3.16
CA ALA A 281 17.52 4.44 2.34
C ALA A 281 17.60 2.91 2.20
N GLY A 282 16.45 2.26 2.10
CA GLY A 282 16.37 0.86 1.68
C GLY A 282 16.71 0.70 0.20
N GLN A 283 17.16 -0.49 -0.19
CA GLN A 283 17.37 -0.80 -1.61
C GLN A 283 16.02 -0.83 -2.36
N VAL A 284 16.02 -0.30 -3.58
CA VAL A 284 14.91 -0.48 -4.52
C VAL A 284 14.64 -1.96 -4.80
N GLY A 285 13.41 -2.27 -5.17
CA GLY A 285 13.07 -3.58 -5.69
C GLY A 285 13.51 -3.76 -7.14
N GLU A 286 13.43 -4.98 -7.64
CA GLU A 286 13.73 -5.34 -9.03
C GLU A 286 12.70 -6.36 -9.51
N ASN A 287 12.26 -6.23 -10.76
CA ASN A 287 11.38 -7.21 -11.40
C ASN A 287 12.11 -7.70 -12.65
N ILE A 288 12.56 -8.95 -12.64
CA ILE A 288 13.47 -9.50 -13.63
C ILE A 288 12.77 -10.65 -14.36
N TRP A 289 12.66 -10.53 -15.69
CA TRP A 289 12.26 -11.62 -16.56
C TRP A 289 13.50 -12.36 -17.04
N VAL A 290 13.67 -13.61 -16.63
CA VAL A 290 14.65 -14.52 -17.20
C VAL A 290 13.99 -15.20 -18.40
N ARG A 291 14.41 -14.79 -19.59
CA ARG A 291 13.86 -15.28 -20.85
C ARG A 291 14.83 -16.24 -21.51
N HIS A 292 14.28 -17.34 -22.04
CA HIS A 292 15.03 -18.28 -22.86
C HIS A 292 14.50 -18.25 -24.30
N ASP A 293 15.34 -17.87 -25.27
CA ASP A 293 15.02 -17.96 -26.68
C ASP A 293 16.21 -18.44 -27.54
N GLU A 294 16.05 -18.38 -28.86
CA GLU A 294 17.05 -18.85 -29.83
C GLU A 294 18.41 -18.14 -29.71
N PHE A 295 18.46 -16.97 -29.07
CA PHE A 295 19.68 -16.20 -28.81
C PHE A 295 20.32 -16.52 -27.45
N GLY A 296 19.76 -17.47 -26.69
CA GLY A 296 20.24 -17.89 -25.37
C GLY A 296 19.36 -17.39 -24.21
N SER A 297 19.94 -17.40 -23.01
CA SER A 297 19.28 -16.88 -21.81
C SER A 297 19.68 -15.43 -21.56
N ARG A 298 18.70 -14.58 -21.25
CA ARG A 298 18.96 -13.19 -20.83
C ARG A 298 18.02 -12.77 -19.70
N GLU A 299 18.51 -11.84 -18.89
CA GLU A 299 17.73 -11.16 -17.86
C GLU A 299 17.26 -9.80 -18.39
N ILE A 300 15.96 -9.54 -18.27
CA ILE A 300 15.31 -8.31 -18.75
C ILE A 300 14.65 -7.64 -17.54
N SER A 301 15.01 -6.39 -17.26
CA SER A 301 14.27 -5.60 -16.28
C SER A 301 12.89 -5.25 -16.84
N LEU A 302 11.84 -5.58 -16.09
CA LEU A 302 10.47 -5.21 -16.43
C LEU A 302 10.11 -3.80 -15.95
N GLY A 303 10.96 -3.15 -15.15
CA GLY A 303 10.58 -1.94 -14.42
C GLY A 303 9.48 -2.21 -13.39
N GLY A 304 8.87 -1.15 -12.84
CA GLY A 304 7.85 -1.30 -11.80
C GLY A 304 6.45 -1.69 -12.29
N LYS A 305 6.12 -1.38 -13.55
CA LYS A 305 4.77 -1.49 -14.09
C LYS A 305 4.85 -1.97 -15.53
N ASN A 306 4.48 -3.21 -15.78
CA ASN A 306 4.60 -3.79 -17.11
C ASN A 306 3.72 -5.02 -17.27
N THR A 307 3.35 -5.33 -18.51
CA THR A 307 2.68 -6.58 -18.88
C THR A 307 3.47 -7.22 -20.00
N CYS A 308 3.80 -8.49 -19.84
CA CYS A 308 4.55 -9.25 -20.83
C CYS A 308 3.99 -10.67 -20.95
N ARG A 309 4.07 -11.21 -22.17
CA ARG A 309 3.72 -12.60 -22.44
C ARG A 309 4.95 -13.48 -22.24
N MET A 310 4.93 -14.30 -21.20
CA MET A 310 6.02 -15.20 -20.85
C MET A 310 5.74 -16.61 -21.36
N LYS A 311 6.76 -17.27 -21.90
CA LYS A 311 6.65 -18.62 -22.46
C LYS A 311 6.91 -19.68 -21.39
N LYS A 312 6.62 -20.93 -21.75
CA LYS A 312 7.04 -22.09 -20.95
C LYS A 312 8.57 -22.07 -20.76
N GLY A 313 9.02 -22.21 -19.52
CA GLY A 313 10.42 -22.20 -19.11
C GLY A 313 10.94 -20.81 -18.75
N ASP A 314 10.21 -19.73 -19.06
CA ASP A 314 10.58 -18.39 -18.60
C ASP A 314 10.34 -18.25 -17.10
N ARG A 315 11.16 -17.40 -16.44
CA ARG A 315 11.01 -17.08 -15.02
C ARG A 315 10.73 -15.60 -14.80
N ILE A 316 9.91 -15.33 -13.78
CA ILE A 316 9.77 -14.00 -13.17
C ILE A 316 10.41 -14.03 -11.79
N ILE A 317 11.42 -13.19 -11.59
CA ILE A 317 12.09 -12.98 -10.30
C ILE A 317 11.68 -11.60 -9.78
N ILE A 318 10.93 -11.58 -8.69
CA ILE A 318 10.57 -10.37 -7.96
C ILE A 318 11.47 -10.27 -6.74
N ARG A 319 12.29 -9.21 -6.72
CA ARG A 319 13.04 -8.77 -5.55
C ARG A 319 12.29 -7.57 -4.97
N SER A 320 11.56 -7.75 -3.88
CA SER A 320 10.86 -6.62 -3.26
C SER A 320 11.85 -5.68 -2.56
N PRO A 321 11.49 -4.40 -2.38
CA PRO A 321 12.36 -3.42 -1.74
C PRO A 321 12.54 -3.73 -0.25
N GLY A 322 13.65 -3.23 0.31
CA GLY A 322 13.81 -3.17 1.76
C GLY A 322 13.03 -2.01 2.38
N GLY A 323 13.07 -1.87 3.69
CA GLY A 323 12.58 -0.69 4.40
C GLY A 323 13.71 0.30 4.68
N GLY A 324 13.39 1.58 4.83
CA GLY A 324 14.35 2.60 5.27
C GLY A 324 14.81 2.43 6.72
N GLY A 325 16.06 2.80 6.98
CA GLY A 325 16.63 2.84 8.33
C GLY A 325 16.24 4.11 9.10
N TYR A 326 16.40 4.07 10.41
CA TYR A 326 16.13 5.19 11.31
C TYR A 326 17.36 5.56 12.14
N GLY A 327 17.66 6.86 12.21
CA GLY A 327 18.72 7.41 13.04
C GLY A 327 20.12 7.21 12.45
N LYS A 328 21.04 8.13 12.75
CA LYS A 328 22.44 7.98 12.35
C LYS A 328 23.09 6.85 13.14
N LYS A 329 23.73 5.90 12.44
CA LYS A 329 24.53 4.85 13.06
C LYS A 329 25.73 5.50 13.77
N ALA A 330 25.95 5.17 15.05
CA ALA A 330 27.17 5.60 15.74
C ALA A 330 28.37 4.95 15.04
N CYS A 331 29.40 5.75 14.72
CA CYS A 331 30.63 5.27 14.11
C CYS A 331 31.39 4.31 15.03
#